data_AF-A0A8C5IFI5-F1
#
_entry.id   AF-A0A8C5IFI5-F1
#
_cell.length_a   1.000
_cell.length_b   1.000
_cell.length_c   1.000
_cell.angle_alpha   90.00
_cell.angle_beta   90.00
_cell.angle_gamma   90.00
#
_symmetry.space_group_name_H-M   'P 1'
#
loop_
_entity.id
_entity.type
_entity.pdbx_description
1 polymer ?
#
loop_
_entity_poly.entity_id
_entity_poly.type
_entity_poly.pdbx_seq_one_letter_code
_entity_poly.pdbx_strand_id
1 'polypeptide(L)' 'MKLPLLALLALVSVARCEDGARLLASKSLLNRYAVEGKDLTLQYNIYNVGSR' A
#
# COMPACT_ATOMS: atom_id res chain seq x y z
N MET A 1 19.18 19.73 -29.08
CA MET A 1 19.66 19.42 -27.71
C MET A 1 18.58 19.45 -26.61
N LYS A 2 17.33 19.84 -26.90
CA LYS A 2 16.26 19.99 -25.88
C LYS A 2 15.50 18.68 -25.58
N LEU A 3 15.34 17.82 -26.59
CA LEU A 3 14.66 16.53 -26.49
C LEU A 3 15.24 15.57 -25.43
N PRO A 4 16.58 15.34 -25.36
CA PRO A 4 17.12 14.44 -24.34
C PRO A 4 16.96 15.02 -22.92
N LEU A 5 17.01 16.35 -22.78
CA LEU A 5 16.79 17.03 -21.50
C LEU A 5 15.34 16.88 -21.01
N LEU A 6 14.37 17.02 -21.92
CA LEU A 6 12.95 16.80 -21.65
C LEU A 6 12.67 15.34 -21.26
N ALA A 7 13.28 14.39 -21.98
CA ALA A 7 13.16 12.96 -21.65
C ALA A 7 13.73 12.65 -20.26
N LEU A 8 14.86 13.25 -19.90
CA LEU A 8 15.47 13.11 -18.58
C LEU A 8 14.57 13.70 -17.49
N LEU A 9 13.99 14.88 -17.71
CA LEU A 9 13.05 15.51 -16.76
C LEU A 9 11.80 14.66 -16.55
N ALA A 10 11.25 14.08 -17.63
CA ALA A 10 10.09 13.20 -17.56
C ALA A 10 10.40 11.95 -16.71
N LEU A 11 11.54 11.29 -16.95
CA LEU A 11 11.97 10.14 -16.15
C LEU A 11 12.14 10.47 -14.67
N VAL A 12 12.74 11.61 -14.35
CA VAL A 12 12.90 12.07 -12.96
C VAL A 12 11.54 12.36 -12.30
N SER A 13 10.59 12.95 -13.02
CA SER A 13 9.26 13.24 -12.48
C SER A 13 8.47 11.97 -12.15
N VAL A 14 8.56 10.94 -13.01
CA VAL A 14 7.90 9.64 -12.76
C VAL A 14 8.53 8.94 -11.57
N ALA A 15 9.86 8.99 -11.43
CA ALA A 15 10.58 8.41 -10.29
C ALA A 15 10.28 9.11 -8.95
N ARG A 16 9.73 10.33 -8.97
CA ARG A 16 9.33 11.08 -7.76
C ARG A 16 7.85 10.94 -7.41
N CYS A 17 7.06 10.28 -8.25
CA CYS A 17 5.62 10.12 -8.08
C CYS A 17 5.23 8.99 -7.10
N GLU A 18 6.09 8.69 -6.11
CA GLU A 18 5.83 7.59 -5.17
C GLU A 18 5.34 8.06 -3.78
N ASP A 19 5.50 9.32 -3.38
CA ASP A 19 5.02 9.79 -2.07
C ASP A 19 3.57 10.29 -2.10
N GLY A 20 2.62 9.35 -2.21
CA GLY A 20 1.19 9.61 -2.06
C GLY A 20 0.62 9.05 -0.76
N ALA A 21 -0.58 9.49 -0.38
CA ALA A 21 -1.36 8.87 0.70
C ALA A 21 -1.64 7.39 0.34
N ARG A 22 -1.27 6.48 1.23
CA ARG A 22 -1.37 5.03 1.06
C ARG A 22 -2.16 4.46 2.24
N LEU A 23 -2.88 3.37 2.00
CA LEU A 23 -3.53 2.62 3.08
C LEU A 23 -2.83 1.27 3.21
N LEU A 24 -2.33 0.95 4.39
CA LEU A 24 -1.88 -0.39 4.72
C LEU A 24 -3.04 -1.12 5.38
N ALA A 25 -3.54 -2.16 4.72
CA ALA A 25 -4.55 -3.05 5.26
C ALA A 25 -3.89 -4.34 5.78
N SER A 26 -4.24 -4.74 6.99
CA SER A 26 -3.79 -6.00 7.59
C SER A 26 -4.99 -6.83 8.03
N LYS A 27 -4.92 -8.15 7.84
CA LYS A 27 -5.95 -9.11 8.19
C LYS A 27 -5.35 -10.17 9.11
N SER A 28 -5.94 -10.34 10.30
CA SER A 28 -5.50 -11.33 11.29
C SER A 28 -6.66 -12.23 11.69
N LEU A 29 -6.40 -13.55 11.78
CA LEU A 29 -7.34 -14.51 12.35
C LEU A 29 -7.06 -14.64 13.84
N LEU A 30 -8.07 -14.36 14.67
CA LEU A 30 -7.91 -14.39 16.12
C LEU A 30 -8.09 -15.80 16.70
N ASN A 31 -8.79 -16.69 15.99
CA ASN A 31 -8.96 -18.08 16.38
C ASN A 31 -7.69 -18.87 16.08
N ARG A 32 -7.14 -19.55 17.10
CA ARG A 32 -5.99 -20.45 16.90
C ARG A 32 -6.32 -21.72 16.12
N TYR A 33 -7.58 -22.15 16.15
CA TYR A 33 -8.06 -23.33 15.45
C TYR A 33 -9.39 -23.02 14.78
N ALA A 34 -9.58 -23.51 13.56
CA ALA A 34 -10.87 -23.56 12.93
C ALA A 34 -11.63 -24.79 13.44
N VAL A 35 -12.89 -24.59 13.83
CA VAL A 35 -13.77 -25.65 14.30
C VAL A 35 -15.03 -25.60 13.47
N GLU A 36 -15.43 -26.74 12.93
CA GLU A 36 -16.64 -26.87 12.12
C GLU A 36 -17.89 -26.43 12.90
N GLY A 37 -18.77 -25.68 12.23
CA GLY A 37 -19.99 -25.14 12.85
C GLY A 37 -19.78 -23.99 13.83
N LYS A 38 -18.57 -23.43 13.93
CA LYS A 38 -18.27 -22.26 14.77
C LYS A 38 -17.77 -21.08 13.95
N ASP A 39 -18.06 -19.89 14.46
CA ASP A 39 -17.63 -18.64 13.84
C ASP A 39 -16.12 -18.42 13.97
N LEU A 40 -15.56 -17.78 12.95
CA LEU A 40 -14.19 -17.30 12.93
C LEU A 40 -14.16 -15.78 13.08
N THR A 41 -13.38 -15.31 14.03
CA THR A 41 -13.17 -13.91 14.30
C THR A 41 -11.96 -13.43 13.52
N LEU A 42 -12.21 -12.45 12.65
CA LEU A 42 -11.19 -11.77 11.87
C LEU A 42 -11.04 -10.34 12.36
N GLN A 43 -9.79 -9.94 12.60
CA GLN A 43 -9.44 -8.56 12.85
C GLN A 43 -8.90 -7.94 11.57
N TYR A 44 -9.52 -6.83 11.15
CA TYR A 44 -9.03 -5.99 10.07
C TYR A 44 -8.48 -4.70 10.66
N ASN A 45 -7.27 -4.34 10.26
CA ASN A 45 -6.66 -3.07 10.62
C ASN A 45 -6.35 -2.28 9.35
N ILE A 46 -6.72 -1.00 9.33
CA ILE A 46 -6.45 -0.07 8.23
C ILE A 46 -5.60 1.06 8.79
N TYR A 47 -4.41 1.23 8.24
CA TYR A 47 -3.46 2.27 8.63
C TYR A 47 -3.32 3.27 7.49
N ASN A 48 -3.49 4.56 7.78
CA ASN A 48 -3.01 5.61 6.89
C ASN A 48 -1.49 5.63 6.95
N VAL A 49 -0.85 5.33 5.82
CA VAL A 49 0.60 5.35 5.66
C VAL A 49 0.95 6.25 4.47
N GLY A 50 2.19 6.69 4.38
CA GLY A 50 2.60 7.63 3.33
C GLY A 50 3.05 8.96 3.92
N SER A 51 3.93 9.61 3.17
CA SER A 51 4.57 10.88 3.52
C SER A 51 3.70 12.05 3.05
N ARG A 52 3.94 13.25 3.61
CA ARG A 52 3.37 14.50 3.09
C ARG A 52 4.08 14.96 1.84
#